data_AF-A0A964D416-F1
#
_entry.id   AF-A0A964D416-F1
#
_cell.length_a   1.000
_cell.length_b   1.000
_cell.length_c   1.000
_cell.angle_alpha   90.00
_cell.angle_beta   90.00
_cell.angle_gamma   90.00
#
_symmetry.space_group_name_H-M   'P 1'
#
loop_
_entity.id
_entity.type
_entity.pdbx_description
1 polymer ?
#
loop_
_entity_poly.entity_id
_entity_poly.type
_entity_poly.pdbx_seq_one_letter_code
_entity_poly.pdbx_strand_id
1 'polypeptide(L)'
;MTGVTWTASLSGVGAFPTAADRSGSGNNINTKLDLDAGSTATYIVTGTVANSAIDTTISNTATATPPEGIVDKIVSNNNSATDLTAVAANQPPVTASPSTTVNPGSTVPVTGLGATDADGTIASYTVNTLPPAAQGVLFLGDPATGGVAVIAGQTLTPAQISQLFFKSTGTFNGANFTYSATDDKGATSPATV
;
A
#
# COMPACT_ATOMS: atom_id res chain seq x y z
N MET A 1 -16.90 5.40 8.43
CA MET A 1 -15.64 5.34 9.19
C MET A 1 -15.95 4.98 10.64
N THR A 2 -14.96 4.51 11.39
CA THR A 2 -15.06 4.20 12.83
C THR A 2 -14.09 5.07 13.63
N GLY A 3 -14.36 5.24 14.93
CA GLY A 3 -13.49 6.04 15.81
C GLY A 3 -13.35 7.50 15.40
N VAL A 4 -14.35 8.06 14.70
CA VAL A 4 -14.23 9.40 14.11
C VAL A 4 -14.27 10.48 15.19
N THR A 5 -13.27 11.35 15.17
CA THR A 5 -13.19 12.61 15.92
C THR A 5 -12.95 13.75 14.96
N TRP A 6 -13.39 14.95 15.31
CA TRP A 6 -13.17 16.12 14.49
C TRP A 6 -12.93 17.38 15.33
N THR A 7 -12.23 18.34 14.73
CA THR A 7 -11.99 19.68 15.29
C THR A 7 -12.23 20.73 14.22
N ALA A 8 -12.68 21.90 14.62
CA ALA A 8 -12.94 23.03 13.74
C ALA A 8 -12.14 24.27 14.18
N SER A 9 -11.65 25.01 13.20
CA SER A 9 -10.89 26.24 13.39
C SER A 9 -11.35 27.32 12.41
N LEU A 10 -11.07 28.58 12.75
CA LEU A 10 -11.42 29.73 11.95
C LEU A 10 -10.17 30.45 11.48
N SER A 11 -10.25 30.97 10.26
CA SER A 11 -9.34 31.98 9.73
C SER A 11 -10.16 33.17 9.27
N GLY A 12 -9.90 34.35 9.84
CA GLY A 12 -10.67 35.58 9.58
C GLY A 12 -11.55 36.00 10.75
N VAL A 13 -12.66 36.68 10.44
CA VAL A 13 -13.62 37.23 11.40
C VAL A 13 -14.88 36.34 11.43
N GLY A 14 -15.26 35.91 12.63
CA GLY A 14 -16.38 35.01 12.85
C GLY A 14 -16.30 34.34 14.22
N ALA A 15 -17.28 33.54 14.56
CA ALA A 15 -17.32 32.82 15.83
C ALA A 15 -18.07 31.49 15.74
N PHE A 16 -17.59 30.52 16.51
CA PHE A 16 -18.39 29.35 16.88
C PHE A 16 -19.25 29.73 18.10
N PRO A 17 -20.58 29.54 18.05
CA PRO A 17 -21.47 29.92 19.15
C PRO A 17 -21.16 29.18 20.46
N THR A 18 -20.76 27.91 20.37
CA THR A 18 -20.41 27.09 21.54
C THR A 18 -19.11 26.33 21.33
N ALA A 19 -18.51 25.87 22.44
CA ALA A 19 -17.34 24.99 22.36
C ALA A 19 -17.66 23.63 21.69
N ALA A 20 -18.91 23.16 21.78
CA ALA A 20 -19.35 21.93 21.12
C ALA A 20 -19.37 22.06 19.58
N ASP A 21 -19.47 23.28 19.05
CA ASP A 21 -19.36 23.53 17.61
C ASP A 21 -17.91 23.45 17.10
N ARG A 22 -16.92 23.38 18.01
CA ARG A 22 -15.48 23.39 17.67
C ARG A 22 -14.83 22.02 17.65
N SER A 23 -15.48 21.00 18.21
CA SER A 23 -14.95 19.64 18.22
C SER A 23 -16.02 18.64 18.61
N GLY A 24 -15.87 17.40 18.15
CA GLY A 24 -16.75 16.32 18.53
C GLY A 24 -16.33 14.98 17.96
N SER A 25 -17.27 14.05 17.93
CA SER A 25 -17.09 12.69 17.41
C SER A 25 -18.25 12.28 16.51
N GLY A 26 -18.02 11.26 15.68
CA GLY A 26 -19.02 10.69 14.79
C GLY A 26 -18.88 11.14 13.33
N ASN A 27 -19.61 10.45 12.46
CA ASN A 27 -19.55 10.66 11.01
C ASN A 27 -20.38 11.86 10.53
N ASN A 28 -21.21 12.44 11.40
CA ASN A 28 -22.10 13.54 11.05
C ASN A 28 -21.69 14.77 11.86
N ILE A 29 -21.24 15.82 11.17
CA ILE A 29 -20.88 17.11 11.77
C ILE A 29 -22.03 18.06 11.48
N ASN A 30 -22.68 18.53 12.53
CA ASN A 30 -23.75 19.51 12.44
C ASN A 30 -23.49 20.61 13.46
N THR A 31 -22.82 21.67 13.01
CA THR A 31 -22.32 22.76 13.84
C THR A 31 -22.93 24.08 13.38
N LYS A 32 -23.11 24.99 14.32
CA LYS A 32 -23.49 26.37 14.01
C LYS A 32 -22.23 27.21 13.89
N LEU A 33 -22.28 28.20 13.00
CA LEU A 33 -21.15 29.07 12.75
C LEU A 33 -21.61 30.44 12.27
N ASP A 34 -20.94 31.48 12.76
CA ASP A 34 -21.03 32.84 12.26
C ASP A 34 -19.74 33.19 11.52
N LEU A 35 -19.85 33.59 10.25
CA LEU A 35 -18.72 33.92 9.38
C LEU A 35 -18.97 35.23 8.67
N ASP A 36 -18.01 36.15 8.79
CA ASP A 36 -17.97 37.32 7.94
C ASP A 36 -17.56 36.94 6.50
N ALA A 37 -17.91 37.80 5.55
CA ALA A 37 -17.53 37.63 4.15
C ALA A 37 -16.01 37.53 4.01
N GLY A 38 -15.54 36.47 3.34
CA GLY A 38 -14.12 36.20 3.12
C GLY A 38 -13.44 35.38 4.23
N SER A 39 -14.13 35.10 5.34
CA SER A 39 -13.64 34.20 6.38
C SER A 39 -13.80 32.72 5.98
N THR A 40 -13.02 31.84 6.62
CA THR A 40 -13.04 30.40 6.36
C THR A 40 -13.11 29.62 7.66
N ALA A 41 -13.95 28.58 7.70
CA ALA A 41 -13.89 27.54 8.71
C ALA A 41 -13.28 26.27 8.13
N THR A 42 -12.34 25.67 8.87
CA THR A 42 -11.68 24.42 8.49
C THR A 42 -12.02 23.35 9.51
N TYR A 43 -12.57 22.24 9.02
CA TYR A 43 -12.84 21.04 9.79
C TYR A 43 -11.77 20.00 9.49
N ILE A 44 -11.13 19.48 10.53
CA ILE A 44 -10.21 18.35 10.44
C ILE A 44 -10.93 17.15 11.02
N VAL A 45 -11.17 16.14 10.18
CA VAL A 45 -11.81 14.88 10.57
C VAL A 45 -10.75 13.80 10.58
N THR A 46 -10.70 13.02 11.66
CA THR A 46 -9.77 11.91 11.84
C THR A 46 -10.55 10.67 12.25
N GLY A 47 -10.24 9.54 11.63
CA GLY A 47 -10.86 8.26 11.96
C GLY A 47 -10.27 7.13 11.13
N THR A 48 -10.81 5.93 11.32
CA THR A 48 -10.38 4.74 10.59
C THR A 48 -11.38 4.41 9.47
N VAL A 49 -10.86 4.20 8.27
CA VAL A 49 -11.65 3.70 7.14
C VAL A 49 -11.98 2.23 7.38
N ALA A 50 -13.26 1.87 7.25
CA ALA A 50 -13.68 0.48 7.42
C ALA A 50 -13.25 -0.36 6.21
N ASN A 51 -12.90 -1.64 6.42
CA ASN A 51 -12.58 -2.57 5.32
C ASN A 51 -13.69 -2.66 4.26
N SER A 52 -14.95 -2.45 4.63
CA SER A 52 -16.07 -2.42 3.67
C SER A 52 -16.01 -1.27 2.67
N ALA A 53 -15.13 -0.28 2.88
CA ALA A 53 -14.92 0.81 1.95
C ALA A 53 -13.83 0.51 0.90
N ILE A 54 -13.12 -0.62 1.00
CA ILE A 54 -12.15 -1.05 -0.02
C ILE A 54 -12.89 -1.29 -1.35
N ASP A 55 -12.28 -0.83 -2.45
CA ASP A 55 -12.84 -0.80 -3.80
C ASP A 55 -14.15 0.02 -3.92
N THR A 56 -14.32 0.99 -3.03
CA THR A 56 -15.44 1.95 -3.05
C THR A 56 -14.93 3.39 -2.97
N THR A 57 -15.87 4.34 -2.90
CA THR A 57 -15.58 5.75 -2.67
C THR A 57 -16.08 6.20 -1.30
N ILE A 58 -15.22 6.90 -0.57
CA ILE A 58 -15.63 7.71 0.57
C ILE A 58 -16.13 9.04 0.03
N SER A 59 -17.37 9.38 0.39
CA SER A 59 -17.97 10.67 0.05
C SER A 59 -18.05 11.55 1.29
N ASN A 60 -17.59 12.79 1.16
CA ASN A 60 -17.73 13.83 2.17
C ASN A 60 -18.48 15.01 1.56
N THR A 61 -19.70 15.27 2.05
CA THR A 61 -20.51 16.40 1.60
C THR A 61 -20.63 17.42 2.72
N ALA A 62 -20.17 18.64 2.47
CA ALA A 62 -20.40 19.79 3.32
C ALA A 62 -21.55 20.61 2.74
N THR A 63 -22.54 20.93 3.56
CA THR A 63 -23.61 21.86 3.21
C THR A 63 -23.66 23.02 4.18
N ALA A 64 -24.07 24.18 3.68
CA ALA A 64 -24.35 25.35 4.49
C ALA A 64 -25.82 25.73 4.32
N THR A 65 -26.47 26.15 5.39
CA THR A 65 -27.81 26.73 5.33
C THR A 65 -27.78 28.12 5.94
N PRO A 66 -28.53 29.09 5.39
CA PRO A 66 -28.68 30.39 6.04
C PRO A 66 -29.19 30.26 7.48
N PRO A 67 -29.03 31.31 8.29
CA PRO A 67 -29.67 31.38 9.61
C PRO A 67 -31.19 31.18 9.52
N GLU A 68 -31.77 30.72 10.63
CA GLU A 68 -33.21 30.48 10.72
C GLU A 68 -34.03 31.75 10.38
N GLY A 69 -35.07 31.59 9.55
CA GLY A 69 -35.89 32.70 9.08
C GLY A 69 -35.32 33.47 7.88
N ILE A 70 -34.10 33.15 7.43
CA ILE A 70 -33.51 33.72 6.21
C ILE A 70 -33.64 32.73 5.04
N VAL A 71 -34.17 33.21 3.93
CA VAL A 71 -34.26 32.45 2.67
C VAL A 71 -33.04 32.73 1.83
N ASP A 72 -32.31 31.68 1.43
CA ASP A 72 -31.30 31.79 0.39
C ASP A 72 -31.97 32.10 -0.95
N LYS A 73 -31.65 33.26 -1.52
CA LYS A 73 -32.23 33.70 -2.78
C LYS A 73 -31.51 33.11 -4.00
N ILE A 74 -30.31 32.55 -3.82
CA ILE A 74 -29.48 31.99 -4.89
C ILE A 74 -29.36 30.48 -4.67
N VAL A 75 -30.35 29.74 -5.11
CA VAL A 75 -30.47 28.29 -4.83
C VAL A 75 -29.64 27.39 -5.75
N SER A 76 -28.91 27.95 -6.72
CA SER A 76 -28.41 27.17 -7.86
C SER A 76 -27.07 26.45 -7.64
N ASN A 77 -26.19 26.86 -6.72
CA ASN A 77 -24.82 26.27 -6.61
C ASN A 77 -23.91 26.77 -5.45
N ASN A 78 -24.40 27.49 -4.44
CA ASN A 78 -23.52 28.19 -3.47
C ASN A 78 -23.30 27.45 -2.14
N ASN A 79 -24.11 26.47 -1.79
CA ASN A 79 -24.25 26.00 -0.41
C ASN A 79 -23.98 24.50 -0.19
N SER A 80 -23.37 23.82 -1.17
CA SER A 80 -22.97 22.42 -1.04
C SER A 80 -21.68 22.15 -1.81
N ALA A 81 -20.76 21.41 -1.20
CA ALA A 81 -19.57 20.88 -1.83
C ALA A 81 -19.41 19.41 -1.46
N THR A 82 -19.11 18.56 -2.44
CA THR A 82 -18.84 17.14 -2.21
C THR A 82 -17.45 16.80 -2.69
N ASP A 83 -16.69 16.14 -1.83
CA ASP A 83 -15.40 15.56 -2.13
C ASP A 83 -15.52 14.02 -2.14
N LEU A 84 -14.86 13.38 -3.10
CA LEU A 84 -14.89 11.94 -3.30
C LEU A 84 -13.47 11.40 -3.26
N THR A 85 -13.21 10.44 -2.37
CA THR A 85 -11.92 9.75 -2.28
C THR A 85 -12.12 8.27 -2.60
N ALA A 86 -11.46 7.78 -3.64
CA ALA A 86 -11.44 6.35 -3.95
C ALA A 86 -10.51 5.61 -2.99
N VAL A 87 -10.93 4.43 -2.54
CA VAL A 87 -10.12 3.52 -1.72
C VAL A 87 -9.87 2.28 -2.55
N ALA A 88 -8.63 2.06 -2.97
CA ALA A 88 -8.25 0.87 -3.74
C ALA A 88 -7.83 -0.27 -2.80
N ALA A 89 -8.16 -1.51 -3.16
CA ALA A 89 -7.52 -2.68 -2.59
C ALA A 89 -6.02 -2.68 -2.90
N ASN A 90 -5.22 -3.23 -1.98
CA ASN A 90 -3.83 -3.52 -2.24
C ASN A 90 -3.71 -4.65 -3.27
N GLN A 91 -2.95 -4.45 -4.32
CA GLN A 91 -2.71 -5.44 -5.36
C GLN A 91 -1.42 -6.22 -5.06
N PRO A 92 -1.45 -7.57 -5.18
CA PRO A 92 -0.24 -8.35 -4.97
C PRO A 92 0.80 -8.06 -6.06
N PRO A 93 2.10 -8.14 -5.72
CA PRO A 93 3.16 -8.06 -6.71
C PRO A 93 3.08 -9.13 -7.80
N VAL A 94 3.75 -8.86 -8.92
CA VAL A 94 3.97 -9.80 -10.02
C VAL A 94 5.45 -10.13 -10.13
N THR A 95 5.82 -11.38 -9.88
CA THR A 95 7.19 -11.89 -9.97
C THR A 95 7.61 -12.25 -11.39
N ALA A 96 8.91 -12.13 -11.68
CA ALA A 96 9.48 -12.55 -12.96
C ALA A 96 9.84 -14.07 -12.98
N SER A 97 9.73 -14.71 -14.14
CA SER A 97 10.19 -16.09 -14.39
C SER A 97 11.37 -16.12 -15.36
N PRO A 98 12.58 -15.72 -14.96
CA PRO A 98 13.74 -15.84 -15.83
C PRO A 98 14.16 -17.31 -15.98
N SER A 99 14.75 -17.65 -17.12
CA SER A 99 15.45 -18.91 -17.32
C SER A 99 16.92 -18.63 -17.62
N THR A 100 17.81 -19.40 -17.00
CA THR A 100 19.26 -19.29 -17.17
C THR A 100 19.83 -20.63 -17.60
N THR A 101 20.67 -20.64 -18.64
CA THR A 101 21.40 -21.85 -19.04
C THR A 101 22.53 -22.13 -18.07
N VAL A 102 22.58 -23.36 -17.55
CA VAL A 102 23.61 -23.79 -16.59
C VAL A 102 24.33 -25.02 -17.12
N ASN A 103 25.66 -24.93 -17.20
CA ASN A 103 26.50 -26.08 -17.54
C ASN A 103 26.71 -26.96 -16.30
N PRO A 104 26.75 -28.30 -16.44
CA PRO A 104 27.04 -29.19 -15.32
C PRO A 104 28.36 -28.86 -14.62
N GLY A 105 28.36 -29.00 -13.29
CA GLY A 105 29.52 -28.73 -12.43
C GLY A 105 29.94 -27.26 -12.35
N SER A 106 29.13 -26.33 -12.86
CA SER A 106 29.43 -24.90 -12.88
C SER A 106 28.64 -24.12 -11.83
N THR A 107 29.16 -22.94 -11.48
CA THR A 107 28.47 -21.93 -10.66
C THR A 107 28.12 -20.75 -11.55
N VAL A 108 26.86 -20.32 -11.52
CA VAL A 108 26.39 -19.17 -12.32
C VAL A 108 25.57 -18.21 -11.47
N PRO A 109 25.63 -16.90 -11.72
CA PRO A 109 24.70 -15.95 -11.12
C PRO A 109 23.29 -16.19 -11.68
N VAL A 110 22.28 -16.13 -10.81
CA VAL A 110 20.88 -16.18 -11.19
C VAL A 110 20.41 -14.74 -11.43
N THR A 111 20.17 -14.39 -12.70
CA THR A 111 19.80 -13.03 -13.10
C THR A 111 18.34 -12.96 -13.54
N GLY A 112 17.77 -11.75 -13.54
CA GLY A 112 16.39 -11.51 -13.97
C GLY A 112 15.32 -11.86 -12.95
N LEU A 113 15.68 -12.25 -11.73
CA LEU A 113 14.73 -12.37 -10.61
C LEU A 113 14.30 -10.98 -10.15
N GLY A 114 13.07 -10.89 -9.70
CA GLY A 114 12.49 -9.65 -9.21
C GLY A 114 10.98 -9.67 -9.27
N ALA A 115 10.37 -8.53 -8.95
CA ALA A 115 8.93 -8.35 -9.05
C ALA A 115 8.61 -6.89 -9.33
N THR A 116 7.45 -6.66 -9.92
CA THR A 116 6.85 -5.34 -10.08
C THR A 116 5.57 -5.28 -9.25
N ASP A 117 5.29 -4.11 -8.69
CA ASP A 117 4.05 -3.84 -7.97
C ASP A 117 3.39 -2.58 -8.56
N ALA A 118 2.08 -2.64 -8.75
CA ALA A 118 1.31 -1.62 -9.45
C ALA A 118 0.90 -0.45 -8.55
N ASP A 119 0.81 -0.67 -7.24
CA ASP A 119 0.33 0.34 -6.28
C ASP A 119 1.29 0.56 -5.10
N GLY A 120 2.50 0.01 -5.15
CA GLY A 120 3.44 0.03 -4.04
C GLY A 120 4.86 -0.32 -4.44
N THR A 121 5.59 -0.84 -3.46
CA THR A 121 6.99 -1.26 -3.62
C THR A 121 7.20 -2.64 -3.02
N ILE A 122 8.20 -3.37 -3.51
CA ILE A 122 8.51 -4.70 -2.98
C ILE A 122 9.26 -4.58 -1.65
N ALA A 123 8.68 -5.12 -0.58
CA ALA A 123 9.31 -5.17 0.73
C ALA A 123 10.28 -6.35 0.87
N SER A 124 9.90 -7.53 0.35
CA SER A 124 10.72 -8.74 0.47
C SER A 124 10.38 -9.80 -0.56
N TYR A 125 11.26 -10.81 -0.66
CA TYR A 125 11.04 -12.02 -1.43
C TYR A 125 11.17 -13.24 -0.54
N THR A 126 10.40 -14.29 -0.81
CA THR A 126 10.53 -15.58 -0.11
C THR A 126 10.84 -16.67 -1.11
N VAL A 127 11.91 -17.43 -0.88
CA VAL A 127 12.24 -18.63 -1.69
C VAL A 127 11.37 -19.78 -1.20
N ASN A 128 10.35 -20.14 -1.97
CA ASN A 128 9.33 -21.11 -1.53
C ASN A 128 9.82 -22.56 -1.67
N THR A 129 10.47 -22.89 -2.79
CA THR A 129 11.06 -24.21 -3.03
C THR A 129 12.49 -24.07 -3.49
N LEU A 130 13.27 -25.14 -3.34
CA LEU A 130 14.65 -25.21 -3.80
C LEU A 130 14.80 -26.28 -4.88
N PRO A 131 15.83 -26.18 -5.74
CA PRO A 131 16.25 -27.25 -6.62
C PRO A 131 16.52 -28.53 -5.81
N PRO A 132 16.27 -29.74 -6.38
CA PRO A 132 16.72 -30.97 -5.76
C PRO A 132 18.24 -30.92 -5.51
N ALA A 133 18.69 -31.33 -4.32
CA ALA A 133 20.11 -31.28 -3.96
C ALA A 133 21.02 -32.09 -4.91
N ALA A 134 20.47 -33.11 -5.57
CA ALA A 134 21.17 -33.88 -6.61
C ALA A 134 21.48 -33.06 -7.88
N GLN A 135 20.75 -31.97 -8.13
CA GLN A 135 20.94 -31.06 -9.26
C GLN A 135 21.85 -29.88 -8.89
N GLY A 136 21.79 -29.41 -7.66
CA GLY A 136 22.64 -28.34 -7.18
C GLY A 136 22.12 -27.68 -5.92
N VAL A 137 22.77 -26.58 -5.54
CA VAL A 137 22.42 -25.77 -4.37
C VAL A 137 22.37 -24.30 -4.77
N LEU A 138 21.35 -23.58 -4.27
CA LEU A 138 21.19 -22.14 -4.42
C LEU A 138 21.93 -21.43 -3.27
N PHE A 139 22.70 -20.40 -3.60
CA PHE A 139 23.50 -19.61 -2.66
C PHE A 139 23.14 -18.13 -2.75
N LEU A 140 23.19 -17.44 -1.61
CA LEU A 140 23.20 -15.98 -1.52
C LEU A 140 24.65 -15.50 -1.49
N GLY A 141 25.05 -14.76 -2.53
CA GLY A 141 26.44 -14.42 -2.82
C GLY A 141 27.20 -15.55 -3.52
N ASP A 142 28.39 -15.24 -4.02
CA ASP A 142 29.22 -16.21 -4.74
C ASP A 142 29.79 -17.27 -3.77
N PRO A 143 29.47 -18.57 -3.94
CA PRO A 143 29.97 -19.63 -3.07
C PRO A 143 31.50 -19.79 -3.12
N ALA A 144 32.19 -19.30 -4.16
CA ALA A 144 33.66 -19.30 -4.20
C ALA A 144 34.30 -18.28 -3.25
N THR A 145 33.54 -17.25 -2.83
CA THR A 145 34.02 -16.16 -1.96
C THR A 145 33.29 -16.09 -0.61
N GLY A 146 32.57 -17.15 -0.24
CA GLY A 146 31.91 -17.26 1.07
C GLY A 146 30.39 -17.09 1.05
N GLY A 147 29.74 -17.24 -0.10
CA GLY A 147 28.28 -17.27 -0.22
C GLY A 147 27.62 -18.32 0.70
N VAL A 148 26.41 -18.02 1.15
CA VAL A 148 25.67 -18.85 2.12
C VAL A 148 24.56 -19.62 1.40
N ALA A 149 24.40 -20.90 1.70
CA ALA A 149 23.35 -21.71 1.10
C ALA A 149 21.96 -21.18 1.51
N VAL A 150 21.09 -21.04 0.52
CA VAL A 150 19.70 -20.60 0.72
C VAL A 150 18.86 -21.77 1.23
N ILE A 151 17.93 -21.50 2.15
CA ILE A 151 16.96 -22.48 2.64
C ILE A 151 15.55 -22.18 2.13
N ALA A 152 14.71 -23.20 2.00
CA ALA A 152 13.30 -23.01 1.67
C ALA A 152 12.60 -22.23 2.80
N GLY A 153 11.76 -21.27 2.42
CA GLY A 153 11.13 -20.30 3.31
C GLY A 153 12.03 -19.11 3.68
N GLN A 154 13.26 -19.03 3.16
CA GLN A 154 14.13 -17.89 3.45
C GLN A 154 13.58 -16.60 2.83
N THR A 155 13.47 -15.57 3.66
CA THR A 155 13.16 -14.21 3.24
C THR A 155 14.43 -13.48 2.82
N LEU A 156 14.39 -12.83 1.66
CA LEU A 156 15.45 -12.04 1.05
C LEU A 156 14.98 -10.60 0.84
N THR A 157 15.90 -9.65 0.97
CA THR A 157 15.65 -8.25 0.60
C THR A 157 15.69 -8.07 -0.92
N PRO A 158 15.16 -6.94 -1.45
CA PRO A 158 15.28 -6.62 -2.88
C PRO A 158 16.72 -6.57 -3.40
N ALA A 159 17.69 -6.19 -2.57
CA ALA A 159 19.10 -6.24 -2.96
C ALA A 159 19.66 -7.67 -2.98
N GLN A 160 19.23 -8.53 -2.04
CA GLN A 160 19.73 -9.90 -1.90
C GLN A 160 19.24 -10.82 -3.00
N ILE A 161 18.01 -10.67 -3.50
CA ILE A 161 17.50 -11.57 -4.55
C ILE A 161 18.29 -11.46 -5.86
N SER A 162 18.88 -10.30 -6.14
CA SER A 162 19.77 -10.08 -7.29
C SER A 162 21.21 -10.60 -7.08
N GLN A 163 21.51 -11.15 -5.90
CA GLN A 163 22.83 -11.68 -5.54
C GLN A 163 22.85 -13.21 -5.45
N LEU A 164 21.83 -13.88 -5.98
CA LEU A 164 21.75 -15.34 -5.94
C LEU A 164 22.67 -16.00 -6.96
N PHE A 165 23.26 -17.13 -6.57
CA PHE A 165 24.08 -18.00 -7.40
C PHE A 165 23.57 -19.42 -7.33
N PHE A 166 23.58 -20.13 -8.46
CA PHE A 166 23.28 -21.55 -8.50
C PHE A 166 24.55 -22.35 -8.80
N LYS A 167 24.89 -23.27 -7.88
CA LYS A 167 26.01 -24.21 -8.04
C LYS A 167 25.46 -25.57 -8.42
N SER A 168 25.61 -25.92 -9.69
CA SER A 168 25.14 -27.20 -10.24
C SER A 168 26.08 -28.36 -9.89
N THR A 169 25.54 -29.57 -9.87
CA THR A 169 26.34 -30.80 -9.76
C THR A 169 26.89 -31.22 -11.13
N GLY A 170 27.88 -32.12 -11.15
CA GLY A 170 28.42 -32.67 -12.40
C GLY A 170 27.42 -33.51 -13.20
N THR A 171 26.30 -33.91 -12.58
CA THR A 171 25.20 -34.67 -13.19
C THR A 171 23.97 -33.81 -13.48
N PHE A 172 24.11 -32.50 -13.44
CA PHE A 172 23.00 -31.57 -13.64
C PHE A 172 22.32 -31.80 -14.99
N ASN A 173 20.99 -31.93 -14.96
CA ASN A 173 20.15 -32.12 -16.15
C ASN A 173 18.94 -31.19 -16.19
N GLY A 174 18.87 -30.23 -15.26
CA GLY A 174 17.78 -29.27 -15.13
C GLY A 174 17.24 -29.20 -13.71
N ALA A 175 16.88 -28.00 -13.29
CA ALA A 175 16.17 -27.79 -12.04
C ALA A 175 15.36 -26.50 -12.10
N ASN A 176 14.38 -26.41 -11.21
CA ASN A 176 13.59 -25.23 -10.95
C ASN A 176 13.56 -24.96 -9.45
N PHE A 177 13.26 -23.72 -9.11
CA PHE A 177 12.94 -23.29 -7.76
C PHE A 177 11.83 -22.26 -7.86
N THR A 178 11.09 -22.04 -6.79
CA THR A 178 10.01 -21.06 -6.80
C THR A 178 10.26 -19.99 -5.77
N TYR A 179 9.80 -18.79 -6.08
CA TYR A 179 9.83 -17.66 -5.15
C TYR A 179 8.56 -16.81 -5.28
N SER A 180 8.32 -16.01 -4.26
CA SER A 180 7.21 -15.06 -4.15
C SER A 180 7.74 -13.71 -3.68
N ALA A 181 7.02 -12.64 -3.99
CA ALA A 181 7.31 -11.29 -3.52
C ALA A 181 6.20 -10.81 -2.59
N THR A 182 6.55 -10.04 -1.56
CA THR A 182 5.62 -9.36 -0.66
C THR A 182 5.85 -7.86 -0.76
N ASP A 183 4.78 -7.08 -0.94
CA ASP A 183 4.83 -5.62 -1.03
C ASP A 183 4.91 -4.92 0.35
N ASP A 184 4.98 -3.59 0.33
CA ASP A 184 5.01 -2.72 1.49
C ASP A 184 3.71 -2.68 2.32
N LYS A 185 2.62 -3.22 1.78
CA LYS A 185 1.30 -3.31 2.42
C LYS A 185 0.92 -4.75 2.82
N GLY A 186 1.83 -5.70 2.60
CA GLY A 186 1.74 -7.09 3.03
C GLY A 186 1.01 -8.05 2.09
N ALA A 187 0.65 -7.68 0.85
CA ALA A 187 0.15 -8.66 -0.11
C ALA A 187 1.30 -9.45 -0.75
N THR A 188 1.04 -10.72 -1.03
CA THR A 188 2.03 -11.66 -1.55
C THR A 188 1.63 -12.15 -2.94
N SER A 189 2.60 -12.19 -3.84
CA SER A 189 2.42 -12.78 -5.17
C SER A 189 2.16 -14.28 -5.09
N PRO A 190 1.48 -14.89 -6.07
CA PRO A 190 1.58 -16.33 -6.29
C PRO A 190 3.05 -16.75 -6.43
N ALA A 191 3.38 -17.95 -5.95
CA ALA A 191 4.71 -18.51 -6.16
C ALA A 191 4.92 -18.78 -7.65
N THR A 192 6.05 -18.31 -8.17
CA THR A 192 6.38 -18.37 -9.59
C THR A 192 7.62 -19.23 -9.81
N VAL A 193 7.59 -20.03 -10.89
CA VAL A 193 8.63 -21.00 -11.31
C VAL A 193 9.63 -20.35 -12.27
#